data_AF-E1ZJ59-F1
#
_entry.id   AF-E1ZJ59-F1
#
_cell.length_a   1.000
_cell.length_b   1.000
_cell.length_c   1.000
_cell.angle_alpha   90.00
_cell.angle_beta   90.00
_cell.angle_gamma   90.00
#
_symmetry.space_group_name_H-M   'P 1'
#
loop_
_entity.id
_entity.type
_entity.pdbx_description
1 polymer ?
#
loop_
_entity_poly.entity_id
_entity_poly.type
_entity_poly.pdbx_seq_one_letter_code
_entity_poly.pdbx_strand_id
1 'polypeptide(L)'
;MWISLAMLVSLQAMQQVLRERGLLTAGVQQELEAGRCYWQQERRLCSLMLQHPTVPAQGHGSSCGFSLEEALQASAAKSFDYRLLNHLVFGLRGEEPDEALLRFLRVDEMLVDIGDDCVDYEDDIDAGAGGGSFNILRCYVHLFGRDAPLHLAQRVGELEQQREELLALLPPHQQQHVRRRQVEAASDGGGGGLRWQVPPLVLDEAAFRQQFAQASSG
;
A
#
# COMPACT_ATOMS: atom_id res chain seq x y z
N MET A 1 -5.04 -20.01 13.23
CA MET A 1 -4.48 -21.31 12.78
C MET A 1 -5.27 -21.91 11.61
N TRP A 2 -6.60 -22.01 11.65
CA TRP A 2 -7.42 -22.56 10.56
C TRP A 2 -7.45 -21.71 9.27
N ILE A 3 -7.56 -20.38 9.38
CA ILE A 3 -7.51 -19.46 8.23
C ILE A 3 -6.18 -19.58 7.47
N SER A 4 -5.07 -19.72 8.20
CA SER A 4 -3.74 -19.89 7.61
C SER A 4 -3.60 -21.19 6.83
N LEU A 5 -4.22 -22.28 7.29
CA LEU A 5 -4.18 -23.58 6.59
C LEU A 5 -5.03 -23.55 5.32
N ALA A 6 -6.25 -23.00 5.37
CA ALA A 6 -7.12 -22.87 4.21
C ALA A 6 -6.48 -21.98 3.12
N MET A 7 -5.90 -20.84 3.53
CA MET A 7 -5.19 -19.94 2.62
C MET A 7 -3.98 -20.63 1.95
N LEU A 8 -3.20 -21.41 2.71
CA LEU A 8 -2.07 -22.18 2.16
C LEU A 8 -2.54 -23.20 1.11
N VAL A 9 -3.61 -23.94 1.38
CA VAL A 9 -4.16 -24.93 0.44
C VAL A 9 -4.68 -24.25 -0.83
N SER A 10 -5.41 -23.14 -0.70
CA SER A 10 -5.90 -22.37 -1.85
C SER A 10 -4.75 -21.80 -2.69
N LEU A 11 -3.71 -21.28 -2.04
CA LEU A 11 -2.53 -20.74 -2.71
C LEU A 11 -1.76 -21.83 -3.48
N GLN A 12 -1.61 -23.01 -2.89
CA GLN A 12 -0.99 -24.17 -3.55
C GLN A 12 -1.80 -24.62 -4.78
N ALA A 13 -3.13 -24.69 -4.65
CA ALA A 13 -4.02 -25.04 -5.76
C ALA A 13 -3.88 -24.04 -6.91
N MET A 14 -3.88 -22.74 -6.61
CA MET A 14 -3.68 -21.70 -7.61
C MET A 14 -2.30 -21.79 -8.28
N GLN A 15 -1.23 -21.98 -7.50
CA GLN A 15 0.13 -22.17 -8.05
C GLN A 15 0.22 -23.39 -8.97
N GLN A 16 -0.48 -24.48 -8.65
CA GLN A 16 -0.54 -25.66 -9.49
C GLN A 16 -1.24 -25.36 -10.82
N VAL A 17 -2.39 -24.68 -10.80
CA VAL A 17 -3.09 -24.26 -12.02
C VAL A 17 -2.20 -23.34 -12.87
N LEU A 18 -1.55 -22.35 -12.27
CA LEU A 18 -0.64 -21.45 -12.99
C LEU A 18 0.52 -22.22 -13.62
N ARG A 19 1.06 -23.23 -12.93
CA ARG A 19 2.13 -24.09 -13.45
C ARG A 19 1.67 -24.91 -14.64
N GLU A 20 0.51 -25.56 -14.53
CA GLU A 20 -0.08 -26.38 -15.62
C GLU A 20 -0.40 -25.54 -16.87
N ARG A 21 -0.71 -24.26 -16.68
CA ARG A 21 -0.97 -23.31 -17.76
C ARG A 21 0.29 -22.61 -18.29
N GLY A 22 1.48 -22.91 -17.76
CA GLY A 22 2.73 -22.25 -18.15
C GLY A 22 2.81 -20.77 -17.72
N LEU A 23 1.98 -20.33 -16.78
CA LEU A 23 1.88 -18.95 -16.30
C LEU A 23 2.63 -18.70 -15.00
N LEU A 24 3.15 -19.75 -14.34
CA LEU A 24 3.94 -19.62 -13.12
C LEU A 24 5.39 -19.19 -13.43
N THR A 25 5.56 -17.97 -13.94
CA THR A 25 6.86 -17.36 -14.23
C THR A 25 7.56 -16.91 -12.94
N ALA A 26 8.84 -16.54 -13.03
CA ALA A 26 9.59 -16.01 -11.89
C ALA A 26 8.95 -14.72 -11.32
N GLY A 27 8.46 -13.82 -12.19
CA GLY A 27 7.76 -12.60 -11.76
C GLY A 27 6.45 -12.91 -11.02
N VAL A 28 5.66 -13.85 -11.52
CA VAL A 28 4.46 -14.34 -10.81
C VAL A 28 4.81 -14.92 -9.44
N GLN A 29 5.89 -15.72 -9.35
CA GLN A 29 6.32 -16.26 -8.06
C GLN A 29 6.76 -15.18 -7.08
N GLN A 30 7.46 -14.14 -7.56
CA GLN A 30 7.90 -13.01 -6.75
C GLN A 30 6.71 -12.21 -6.20
N GLU A 31 5.69 -11.91 -7.02
CA GLU A 31 4.51 -11.17 -6.55
C GLU A 31 3.66 -12.00 -5.57
N LEU A 32 3.58 -13.32 -5.75
CA LEU A 32 2.94 -14.20 -4.77
C LEU A 32 3.69 -14.24 -3.43
N GLU A 33 5.02 -14.15 -3.45
CA GLU A 33 5.82 -14.03 -2.22
C GLU A 33 5.64 -12.65 -1.58
N ALA A 34 5.58 -11.58 -2.38
CA ALA A 34 5.29 -10.24 -1.89
C ALA A 34 3.94 -10.20 -1.16
N GLY A 35 2.89 -10.79 -1.73
CA GLY A 35 1.58 -10.88 -1.06
C GLY A 35 1.61 -11.67 0.24
N ARG A 36 2.39 -12.77 0.31
CA ARG A 36 2.61 -13.49 1.58
C ARG A 36 3.32 -12.62 2.61
N CYS A 37 4.36 -11.90 2.21
CA CYS A 37 5.09 -10.98 3.07
C CYS A 37 4.18 -9.87 3.60
N TYR A 38 3.42 -9.22 2.71
CA TYR A 38 2.45 -8.19 3.08
C TYR A 38 1.44 -8.70 4.12
N TRP A 39 0.82 -9.86 3.86
CA TRP A 39 -0.16 -10.45 4.79
C TRP A 39 0.43 -10.69 6.20
N GLN A 40 1.70 -11.07 6.30
CA GLN A 40 2.35 -11.24 7.60
C GLN A 40 2.66 -9.89 8.26
N GLN A 41 3.20 -8.94 7.47
CA GLN A 41 3.61 -7.64 7.97
C GLN A 41 2.43 -6.78 8.40
N GLU A 42 1.34 -6.71 7.63
CA GLU A 42 0.15 -5.91 7.98
C GLU A 42 -0.34 -6.29 9.39
N ARG A 43 -0.45 -7.60 9.66
CA ARG A 43 -0.98 -8.13 10.93
C ARG A 43 -0.04 -7.82 12.08
N ARG A 44 1.27 -7.90 11.83
CA ARG A 44 2.28 -7.59 12.84
C ARG A 44 2.29 -6.10 13.16
N LEU A 45 2.36 -5.24 12.14
CA LEU A 45 2.44 -3.79 12.29
C LEU A 45 1.17 -3.25 12.95
N CYS A 46 -0.02 -3.67 12.52
CA CYS A 46 -1.27 -3.26 13.16
C CYS A 46 -1.36 -3.72 14.63
N SER A 47 -0.91 -4.94 14.94
CA SER A 47 -0.85 -5.43 16.32
C SER A 47 0.11 -4.62 17.20
N LEU A 48 1.27 -4.21 16.66
CA LEU A 48 2.22 -3.36 17.37
C LEU A 48 1.63 -1.95 17.60
N MET A 49 1.04 -1.35 16.57
CA MET A 49 0.36 -0.05 16.71
C MET A 49 -0.77 -0.10 17.73
N LEU A 50 -1.55 -1.19 17.77
CA LEU A 50 -2.61 -1.38 18.76
C LEU A 50 -2.10 -1.43 20.21
N GLN A 51 -0.87 -1.90 20.43
CA GLN A 51 -0.24 -1.90 21.77
C GLN A 51 0.20 -0.51 22.22
N HIS A 52 0.23 0.46 21.29
CA HIS A 52 0.63 1.84 21.53
C HIS A 52 -0.48 2.83 21.10
N PRO A 53 -1.69 2.73 21.67
CA PRO A 53 -2.85 3.47 21.17
C PRO A 53 -2.75 4.99 21.36
N THR A 54 -1.83 5.47 22.18
CA THR A 54 -1.54 6.90 22.37
C THR A 54 -0.11 7.20 21.95
N VAL A 55 0.02 8.00 20.90
CA VAL A 55 1.26 8.39 20.26
C VAL A 55 1.76 9.73 20.83
N PRO A 56 3.00 9.80 21.36
CA PRO A 56 3.62 11.05 21.79
C PRO A 56 3.72 12.08 20.66
N ALA A 57 3.85 13.36 21.00
CA ALA A 57 3.95 14.43 19.99
C ALA A 57 5.13 14.23 19.02
N GLN A 58 6.23 13.66 19.49
CA GLN A 58 7.44 13.33 18.72
C GLN A 58 7.42 11.92 18.11
N GLY A 59 6.33 11.17 18.28
CA GLY A 59 6.25 9.76 17.93
C GLY A 59 6.96 8.85 18.92
N HIS A 60 6.90 7.55 18.65
CA HIS A 60 7.58 6.51 19.41
C HIS A 60 9.02 6.28 18.92
N GLY A 61 9.38 6.73 17.72
CA GLY A 61 10.60 6.31 17.05
C GLY A 61 10.71 4.79 17.07
N SER A 62 11.88 4.25 17.42
CA SER A 62 12.09 2.79 17.50
C SER A 62 11.32 2.08 18.63
N SER A 63 10.66 2.80 19.54
CA SER A 63 9.95 2.19 20.68
C SER A 63 8.58 1.60 20.34
N CYS A 64 8.02 1.87 19.15
CA CYS A 64 6.77 1.24 18.68
C CYS A 64 6.96 -0.21 18.19
N GLY A 65 8.18 -0.74 18.20
CA GLY A 65 8.47 -2.14 17.87
C GLY A 65 8.62 -2.45 16.38
N PHE A 66 8.61 -1.42 15.52
CA PHE A 66 8.95 -1.52 14.11
C PHE A 66 9.73 -0.29 13.63
N SER A 67 10.38 -0.41 12.48
CA SER A 67 11.15 0.63 11.81
C SER A 67 10.40 1.19 10.59
N LEU A 68 10.84 2.36 10.13
CA LEU A 68 10.35 2.93 8.87
C LEU A 68 10.58 1.97 7.69
N GLU A 69 11.71 1.28 7.66
CA GLU A 69 12.03 0.32 6.60
C GLU A 69 11.00 -0.82 6.54
N GLU A 70 10.64 -1.40 7.69
CA GLU A 70 9.61 -2.45 7.74
C GLU A 70 8.25 -1.95 7.27
N ALA A 71 7.86 -0.72 7.66
CA ALA A 71 6.60 -0.12 7.21
C ALA A 71 6.60 0.14 5.69
N LEU A 72 7.70 0.64 5.14
CA LEU A 72 7.87 0.87 3.70
C LEU A 72 7.91 -0.45 2.91
N GLN A 73 8.51 -1.52 3.46
CA GLN A 73 8.48 -2.84 2.84
C GLN A 73 7.07 -3.43 2.79
N ALA A 74 6.27 -3.23 3.85
CA ALA A 74 4.86 -3.63 3.86
C ALA A 74 4.05 -2.84 2.81
N SER A 75 4.16 -1.51 2.81
CA SER A 75 3.51 -0.66 1.78
C SER A 75 3.92 -1.06 0.36
N ALA A 76 5.21 -1.32 0.11
CA ALA A 76 5.72 -1.79 -1.17
C ALA A 76 5.15 -3.13 -1.65
N ALA A 77 4.61 -3.93 -0.73
CA ALA A 77 4.08 -5.26 -1.00
C ALA A 77 2.54 -5.30 -1.05
N LYS A 78 1.86 -4.21 -0.64
CA LYS A 78 0.39 -4.11 -0.53
C LYS A 78 -0.32 -4.47 -1.85
N SER A 79 0.02 -3.79 -2.93
CA SER A 79 -0.63 -3.95 -4.24
C SER A 79 -0.02 -5.03 -5.14
N PHE A 80 0.36 -6.17 -4.55
CA PHE A 80 0.96 -7.30 -5.30
C PHE A 80 0.02 -7.94 -6.32
N ASP A 81 -1.29 -7.86 -6.09
CA ASP A 81 -2.33 -8.46 -6.93
C ASP A 81 -2.42 -7.77 -8.29
N TYR A 82 -2.30 -6.44 -8.33
CA TYR A 82 -2.24 -5.68 -9.58
C TYR A 82 -0.97 -6.02 -10.39
N ARG A 83 0.19 -6.16 -9.74
CA ARG A 83 1.43 -6.58 -10.43
C ARG A 83 1.37 -8.02 -10.90
N LEU A 84 0.80 -8.90 -10.08
CA LEU A 84 0.50 -10.28 -10.45
C LEU A 84 -0.39 -10.34 -11.69
N LEU A 85 -1.47 -9.55 -11.73
CA LEU A 85 -2.36 -9.45 -12.88
C LEU A 85 -1.61 -9.01 -14.15
N ASN A 86 -0.73 -8.01 -14.06
CA ASN A 86 0.06 -7.58 -15.21
C ASN A 86 0.97 -8.71 -15.74
N HIS A 87 1.68 -9.41 -14.85
CA HIS A 87 2.48 -10.58 -15.24
C HIS A 87 1.63 -11.67 -15.92
N LEU A 88 0.44 -11.94 -15.41
CA LEU A 88 -0.47 -12.92 -16.00
C LEU A 88 -0.99 -12.48 -17.37
N VAL A 89 -1.28 -11.20 -17.58
CA VAL A 89 -1.72 -10.68 -18.89
C VAL A 89 -0.63 -10.83 -19.94
N PHE A 90 0.64 -10.56 -19.62
CA PHE A 90 1.76 -10.84 -20.53
C PHE A 90 1.85 -12.33 -20.86
N GLY A 91 1.83 -13.20 -19.84
CA GLY A 91 1.87 -14.64 -20.04
C GLY A 91 0.72 -15.19 -20.88
N LEU A 92 -0.51 -14.67 -20.69
CA LEU A 92 -1.69 -15.05 -21.47
C LEU A 92 -1.60 -14.61 -22.94
N ARG A 93 -0.83 -13.56 -23.24
CA ARG A 93 -0.55 -13.10 -24.61
C ARG A 93 0.63 -13.84 -25.24
N GLY A 94 1.34 -14.67 -24.49
CA GLY A 94 2.59 -15.30 -24.94
C GLY A 94 3.73 -14.30 -25.10
N GLU A 95 3.69 -13.19 -24.36
CA GLU A 95 4.68 -12.13 -24.39
C GLU A 95 5.53 -12.13 -23.11
N GLU A 96 6.79 -11.75 -23.22
CA GLU A 96 7.63 -11.50 -22.04
C GLU A 96 7.17 -10.22 -21.34
N PRO A 97 7.22 -10.16 -19.99
CA PRO A 97 6.86 -8.96 -19.27
C PRO A 97 7.75 -7.76 -19.62
N ASP A 98 7.13 -6.61 -19.89
CA ASP A 98 7.85 -5.36 -20.08
C ASP A 98 8.41 -4.85 -18.73
N GLU A 99 9.69 -5.13 -18.48
CA GLU A 99 10.35 -4.78 -17.21
C GLU A 99 10.31 -3.27 -16.91
N ALA A 100 10.41 -2.42 -17.94
CA ALA A 100 10.38 -0.97 -17.75
C ALA A 100 8.98 -0.53 -17.30
N LEU A 101 7.94 -1.05 -17.95
CA LEU A 101 6.55 -0.81 -17.57
C LEU A 101 6.25 -1.32 -16.16
N LEU A 102 6.66 -2.54 -15.82
CA LEU A 102 6.40 -3.11 -14.49
C LEU A 102 7.12 -2.34 -13.37
N ARG A 103 8.34 -1.85 -13.62
CA ARG A 103 9.06 -0.99 -12.68
C ARG A 103 8.35 0.35 -12.49
N PHE A 104 7.87 0.95 -13.58
CA PHE A 104 7.08 2.18 -13.52
C PHE A 104 5.79 1.96 -12.70
N LEU A 105 5.00 0.93 -13.04
CA LEU A 105 3.74 0.61 -12.38
C LEU A 105 3.92 0.41 -10.88
N ARG A 106 4.97 -0.30 -10.46
CA ARG A 106 5.26 -0.50 -9.04
C ARG A 106 5.42 0.80 -8.25
N VAL A 107 6.06 1.82 -8.82
CA VAL A 107 6.24 3.12 -8.15
C VAL A 107 4.96 3.94 -8.20
N ASP A 108 4.25 3.90 -9.33
CA ASP A 108 2.96 4.57 -9.50
C ASP A 108 1.92 4.04 -8.49
N GLU A 109 1.85 2.72 -8.32
CA GLU A 109 1.00 2.05 -7.31
C GLU A 109 1.34 2.48 -5.89
N MET A 110 2.62 2.58 -5.52
CA MET A 110 2.99 3.06 -4.19
C MET A 110 2.46 4.46 -3.90
N LEU A 111 2.43 5.33 -4.90
CA LEU A 111 1.87 6.68 -4.77
C LEU A 111 0.34 6.60 -4.65
N VAL A 112 -0.32 5.78 -5.47
CA VAL A 112 -1.77 5.56 -5.36
C VAL A 112 -2.14 5.02 -3.97
N ASP A 113 -1.43 4.00 -3.48
CA ASP A 113 -1.63 3.42 -2.15
C ASP A 113 -1.45 4.46 -1.03
N ILE A 114 -0.44 5.34 -1.11
CA ILE A 114 -0.27 6.44 -0.14
C ILE A 114 -1.45 7.42 -0.21
N GLY A 115 -1.97 7.67 -1.41
CA GLY A 115 -3.12 8.55 -1.63
C GLY A 115 -4.38 7.98 -0.98
N ASP A 116 -4.66 6.71 -1.25
CA ASP A 116 -5.77 5.96 -0.66
C ASP A 116 -5.62 5.90 0.87
N ASP A 117 -4.42 5.61 1.38
CA ASP A 117 -4.14 5.62 2.83
C ASP A 117 -4.37 7.00 3.47
N CYS A 118 -4.20 8.11 2.73
CA CYS A 118 -4.54 9.44 3.25
C CYS A 118 -6.06 9.68 3.27
N VAL A 119 -6.80 9.15 2.31
CA VAL A 119 -8.25 9.27 2.24
C VAL A 119 -8.93 8.38 3.28
N ASP A 120 -8.48 7.14 3.40
CA ASP A 120 -9.08 6.10 4.24
C ASP A 120 -8.52 6.10 5.67
N TYR A 121 -7.60 7.02 6.02
CA TYR A 121 -6.85 7.01 7.29
C TYR A 121 -7.69 6.80 8.56
N GLU A 122 -8.78 7.54 8.69
CA GLU A 122 -9.67 7.48 9.85
C GLU A 122 -10.43 6.15 9.91
N ASP A 123 -10.92 5.68 8.75
CA ASP A 123 -11.62 4.40 8.61
C ASP A 123 -10.67 3.22 8.84
N ASP A 124 -9.44 3.29 8.35
CA ASP A 124 -8.39 2.29 8.55
C ASP A 124 -7.97 2.17 10.01
N ILE A 125 -8.03 3.26 10.78
CA ILE A 125 -7.87 3.15 12.23
C ILE A 125 -9.00 2.29 12.76
N ASP A 126 -10.27 2.60 12.51
CA ASP A 126 -11.39 1.86 13.11
C ASP A 126 -11.59 0.43 12.54
N ALA A 127 -11.13 0.17 11.31
CA ALA A 127 -11.41 -1.05 10.57
C ALA A 127 -11.02 -2.34 11.33
N GLY A 128 -12.02 -3.18 11.58
CA GLY A 128 -11.85 -4.56 12.04
C GLY A 128 -11.75 -4.75 13.56
N ALA A 129 -12.08 -5.97 14.01
CA ALA A 129 -12.15 -6.35 15.42
C ALA A 129 -10.79 -6.45 16.16
N GLY A 130 -9.70 -5.91 15.60
CA GLY A 130 -8.33 -6.22 16.00
C GLY A 130 -7.30 -5.10 15.86
N GLY A 131 -7.72 -3.84 15.81
CA GLY A 131 -6.80 -2.69 15.87
C GLY A 131 -6.47 -2.02 14.54
N GLY A 132 -7.42 -1.98 13.61
CA GLY A 132 -7.28 -1.26 12.34
C GLY A 132 -6.72 -2.10 11.19
N SER A 133 -6.87 -1.56 9.99
CA SER A 133 -6.20 -1.97 8.75
C SER A 133 -4.79 -1.37 8.68
N PHE A 134 -3.95 -1.91 7.79
CA PHE A 134 -2.64 -1.35 7.53
C PHE A 134 -2.77 -0.07 6.72
N ASN A 135 -2.10 0.97 7.21
CA ASN A 135 -2.11 2.30 6.62
C ASN A 135 -0.74 2.94 6.84
N ILE A 136 -0.07 3.37 5.77
CA ILE A 136 1.29 3.89 5.85
C ILE A 136 1.35 5.21 6.60
N LEU A 137 0.37 6.10 6.46
CA LEU A 137 0.30 7.33 7.24
C LEU A 137 0.20 7.02 8.74
N ARG A 138 -0.60 6.01 9.13
CA ARG A 138 -0.66 5.54 10.52
C ARG A 138 0.70 5.07 11.03
N CYS A 139 1.45 4.31 10.24
CA CYS A 139 2.83 3.93 10.61
C CYS A 139 3.73 5.15 10.80
N TYR A 140 3.64 6.16 9.92
CA TYR A 140 4.40 7.40 10.06
C TYR A 140 4.01 8.17 11.32
N VAL A 141 2.72 8.22 11.68
CA VAL A 141 2.25 8.83 12.93
C VAL A 141 2.86 8.13 14.13
N HIS A 142 2.83 6.80 14.19
CA HIS A 142 3.45 6.06 15.28
C HIS A 142 4.97 6.31 15.39
N LEU A 143 5.67 6.45 14.27
CA LEU A 143 7.12 6.68 14.26
C LEU A 143 7.51 8.13 14.59
N PHE A 144 6.79 9.11 14.04
CA PHE A 144 7.21 10.53 14.01
C PHE A 144 6.24 11.50 14.70
N GLY A 145 5.08 11.02 15.16
CA GLY A 145 4.06 11.83 15.81
C GLY A 145 3.56 12.94 14.90
N ARG A 146 3.66 14.19 15.37
CA ARG A 146 3.18 15.37 14.64
C ARG A 146 3.97 15.68 13.38
N ASP A 147 5.21 15.18 13.27
CA ASP A 147 6.06 15.40 12.10
C ASP A 147 5.81 14.37 10.98
N ALA A 148 4.89 13.42 11.18
CA ALA A 148 4.52 12.42 10.19
C ALA A 148 4.21 12.98 8.79
N PRO A 149 3.42 14.08 8.63
CA PRO A 149 3.15 14.66 7.32
C PRO A 149 4.41 15.14 6.60
N LEU A 150 5.39 15.67 7.35
CA LEU A 150 6.65 16.14 6.78
C LEU A 150 7.46 14.97 6.21
N HIS A 151 7.60 13.91 7.00
CA HIS A 151 8.32 12.70 6.57
C HIS A 151 7.60 12.00 5.41
N LEU A 152 6.27 11.94 5.42
CA LEU A 152 5.49 11.35 4.34
C LEU A 152 5.62 12.18 3.05
N ALA A 153 5.56 13.52 3.14
CA ALA A 153 5.74 14.40 2.00
C ALA A 153 7.13 14.24 1.36
N GLN A 154 8.18 14.07 2.17
CA GLN A 154 9.51 13.74 1.64
C GLN A 154 9.49 12.44 0.84
N ARG A 155 8.88 11.37 1.39
CA ARG A 155 8.81 10.07 0.73
C ARG A 155 8.02 10.13 -0.57
N VAL A 156 6.90 10.86 -0.57
CA VAL A 156 6.10 11.13 -1.77
C VAL A 156 6.95 11.83 -2.83
N GLY A 157 7.71 12.86 -2.47
CA GLY A 157 8.60 13.57 -3.41
C GLY A 157 9.67 12.65 -4.01
N GLU A 158 10.26 11.75 -3.22
CA GLU A 158 11.21 10.74 -3.71
C GLU A 158 10.56 9.79 -4.73
N LEU A 159 9.35 9.30 -4.42
CA LEU A 159 8.60 8.40 -5.29
C LEU A 159 8.12 9.10 -6.57
N GLU A 160 7.67 10.36 -6.48
CA GLU A 160 7.28 11.15 -7.64
C GLU A 160 8.47 11.37 -8.58
N GLN A 161 9.65 11.71 -8.04
CA GLN A 161 10.87 11.81 -8.84
C GLN A 161 11.19 10.48 -9.53
N GLN A 162 11.18 9.37 -8.77
CA GLN A 162 11.46 8.05 -9.31
C GLN A 162 10.45 7.65 -10.40
N ARG A 163 9.17 8.00 -10.22
CA ARG A 163 8.11 7.76 -11.20
C ARG A 163 8.39 8.50 -12.50
N GLU A 164 8.77 9.78 -12.44
CA GLU A 164 9.09 10.56 -13.64
C GLU A 164 10.32 10.02 -14.38
N GLU A 165 11.36 9.61 -13.66
CA GLU A 165 12.54 8.97 -14.23
C GLU A 165 12.18 7.66 -14.97
N LEU A 166 11.31 6.84 -14.38
CA LEU A 166 10.84 5.59 -15.00
C LEU A 166 9.89 5.84 -16.18
N LEU A 167 9.02 6.85 -16.07
CA LEU A 167 8.11 7.25 -17.15
C LEU A 167 8.89 7.64 -18.41
N ALA A 168 10.02 8.33 -18.25
CA ALA A 168 10.87 8.74 -19.35
C ALA A 168 11.49 7.55 -20.12
N LEU A 169 11.61 6.38 -19.49
CA LEU A 169 12.13 5.16 -20.12
C LEU A 169 11.06 4.41 -20.94
N LEU A 170 9.77 4.70 -20.72
CA LEU A 170 8.70 4.02 -21.43
C LEU A 170 8.60 4.45 -22.90
N PRO A 171 8.11 3.59 -23.80
CA PRO A 171 7.77 3.99 -25.16
C PRO A 171 6.80 5.19 -25.22
N PRO A 172 6.90 6.09 -26.22
CA PRO A 172 6.11 7.32 -26.29
C PRO A 172 4.59 7.12 -26.18
N HIS A 173 4.07 6.03 -26.74
CA HIS A 173 2.64 5.71 -26.69
C HIS A 173 2.17 5.35 -25.27
N GLN A 174 3.01 4.67 -24.47
CA GLN A 174 2.73 4.38 -23.07
C GLN A 174 2.81 5.66 -22.22
N GLN A 175 3.83 6.50 -22.46
CA GLN A 175 3.93 7.80 -21.78
C GLN A 175 2.68 8.65 -22.01
N GLN A 176 2.20 8.71 -23.26
CA GLN A 176 0.97 9.45 -23.60
C GLN A 176 -0.25 8.86 -22.90
N HIS A 177 -0.34 7.52 -22.80
CA HIS A 177 -1.42 6.86 -22.10
C HIS A 177 -1.44 7.22 -20.61
N VAL A 178 -0.30 7.12 -19.93
CA VAL A 178 -0.16 7.47 -18.51
C VAL A 178 -0.56 8.93 -18.26
N ARG A 179 0.01 9.87 -19.02
CA ARG A 179 -0.32 11.30 -18.86
C ARG A 179 -1.80 11.60 -19.07
N ARG A 180 -2.45 10.91 -20.02
CA ARG A 180 -3.88 11.05 -20.23
C ARG A 180 -4.67 10.54 -19.02
N ARG A 181 -4.34 9.36 -18.51
CA ARG A 181 -4.99 8.78 -17.32
C ARG A 181 -4.82 9.65 -16.08
N GLN A 182 -3.66 10.29 -15.91
CA GLN A 182 -3.43 11.25 -14.83
C GLN A 182 -4.37 12.47 -14.93
N VAL A 183 -4.58 13.02 -16.12
CA VAL A 183 -5.51 14.13 -16.34
C VAL A 183 -6.95 13.72 -16.08
N GLU A 184 -7.36 12.53 -16.54
CA GLU A 184 -8.69 11.97 -16.28
C GLU A 184 -8.95 11.83 -14.78
N ALA A 185 -8.03 11.18 -14.05
CA ALA A 185 -8.13 10.98 -12.61
C ALA A 185 -8.16 12.32 -11.83
N ALA A 186 -7.35 13.30 -12.22
CA ALA A 186 -7.35 14.62 -11.60
C ALA A 186 -8.66 15.41 -11.85
N SER A 187 -9.36 15.12 -12.96
CA SER A 187 -10.62 15.78 -13.34
C SER A 187 -11.82 15.19 -12.61
N ASP A 188 -11.82 13.89 -12.37
CA ASP A 188 -12.89 13.19 -11.64
C ASP A 188 -12.86 13.47 -10.12
N GLY A 189 -11.71 13.88 -9.57
CA GLY A 189 -11.48 14.14 -8.15
C GLY A 189 -11.93 15.51 -7.60
N GLY A 190 -12.77 16.26 -8.31
CA GLY A 190 -13.37 17.51 -7.79
C GLY A 190 -12.36 18.59 -7.38
N GLY A 191 -11.80 19.33 -8.34
CA GLY A 191 -11.11 20.64 -8.12
C GLY A 191 -9.80 20.64 -7.31
N GLY A 192 -9.45 19.54 -6.64
CA GLY A 192 -8.23 19.39 -5.81
C GLY A 192 -7.25 18.32 -6.28
N GLY A 193 -7.52 17.64 -7.40
CA GLY A 193 -6.85 16.40 -7.85
C GLY A 193 -5.36 16.46 -8.21
N LEU A 194 -4.63 17.49 -7.78
CA LEU A 194 -3.19 17.63 -7.98
C LEU A 194 -2.42 17.91 -6.68
N ARG A 195 -3.09 17.85 -5.51
CA ARG A 195 -2.45 18.11 -4.22
C ARG A 195 -2.74 16.99 -3.23
N TRP A 196 -1.67 16.46 -2.64
CA TRP A 196 -1.73 15.56 -1.50
C TRP A 196 -2.47 16.23 -0.34
N GLN A 197 -3.51 15.57 0.14
CA GLN A 197 -4.29 16.02 1.30
C GLN A 197 -4.03 15.04 2.43
N VAL A 198 -3.24 15.48 3.41
CA VAL A 198 -3.02 14.70 4.63
C VAL A 198 -4.14 15.03 5.61
N PRO A 199 -4.91 14.05 6.10
CA PRO A 199 -6.00 14.27 7.04
C PRO A 199 -5.48 14.72 8.42
N PRO A 200 -6.36 15.20 9.32
CA PRO A 200 -6.02 15.41 10.71
C PRO A 200 -5.43 14.14 11.34
N LEU A 201 -4.32 14.28 12.06
CA LEU A 201 -3.62 13.13 12.65
C LEU A 201 -4.33 12.66 13.92
N VAL A 202 -4.49 11.34 14.06
CA VAL A 202 -5.00 10.71 15.28
C VAL A 202 -3.81 10.29 16.15
N LEU A 203 -3.53 11.07 17.20
CA LEU A 203 -2.50 10.73 18.18
C LEU A 203 -3.03 9.88 19.35
N ASP A 204 -4.34 9.82 19.53
CA ASP A 204 -4.98 8.96 20.53
C ASP A 204 -6.05 8.11 19.86
N GLU A 205 -5.63 6.96 19.34
CA GLU A 205 -6.51 6.01 18.66
C GLU A 205 -7.54 5.41 19.61
N ALA A 206 -7.23 5.27 20.91
CA ALA A 206 -8.19 4.76 21.89
C ALA A 206 -9.35 5.75 22.08
N ALA A 207 -9.04 7.04 22.23
CA ALA A 207 -10.06 8.08 22.32
C ALA A 207 -10.84 8.22 21.00
N PHE A 208 -10.15 8.16 19.86
CA PHE A 208 -10.78 8.23 18.54
C PHE A 208 -11.82 7.13 18.31
N ARG A 209 -11.46 5.86 18.55
CA ARG A 209 -12.38 4.70 18.41
C ARG A 209 -13.61 4.84 19.31
N GLN A 210 -13.44 5.35 20.53
CA GLN A 210 -14.58 5.57 21.44
C GLN A 210 -15.57 6.60 20.89
N GLN A 211 -15.08 7.69 20.29
CA GLN A 211 -15.92 8.71 19.67
C GLN A 211 -16.62 8.17 18.42
N PHE A 212 -15.88 7.43 17.58
CA PHE A 212 -16.40 6.84 16.36
C PHE A 212 -17.52 5.83 16.64
N ALA A 213 -17.35 4.96 17.64
CA ALA A 213 -18.38 4.00 18.05
C ALA A 213 -19.66 4.68 18.57
N GLN A 214 -19.54 5.82 19.24
CA GLN A 214 -20.70 6.60 19.72
C GLN A 214 -21.45 7.27 18.57
N ALA A 215 -20.73 7.81 17.57
CA ALA A 215 -21.33 8.42 16.38
C ALA A 215 -22.08 7.40 15.51
N SER A 216 -21.58 6.16 15.41
CA SER A 216 -22.22 5.07 14.64
C SER A 216 -23.43 4.42 15.34
N SER A 217 -23.70 4.78 16.60
CA SER A 217 -24.79 4.21 17.42
C SER A 217 -26.00 5.14 17.53
N GLY A 218 -25.96 6.35 16.96
CA GLY A 218 -27.03 7.35 16.97
C GLY A 218 -27.64 7.54 15.59
#